data_AF-A0A954TB46-F1
#
_entry.id   AF-A0A954TB46-F1
#
_cell.length_a   1.000
_cell.length_b   1.000
_cell.length_c   1.000
_cell.angle_alpha   90.00
_cell.angle_beta   90.00
_cell.angle_gamma   90.00
#
_symmetry.space_group_name_H-M   'P 1'
#
loop_
_entity.id
_entity.type
_entity.pdbx_description
1 polymer ?
#
loop_
_entity_poly.entity_id
_entity_poly.type
_entity_poly.pdbx_seq_one_letter_code
_entity_poly.pdbx_strand_id
1 'polypeptide(L)'
;MFKSPAMAMIWELWRTSRLATVWVLCGQLAWVLAIASLKYFNHKLDGEEVSPVLCGIFMMTTTITSGFSQSWRHSFESRRAGFCFHLGYARPVPTWQLVLIPMLFMSIMTAVCYWVAAVSLQALTGIQVPLIFPALLSICIVSGLACAAWTPTCNASKLVAIASFVVLLVGSLAAFHQTRGATEPLLYAIGKPEYFHLQWYEYLPWAAAPAIATAVTISGVRKQRQGEQWRLEAFASSVFTWHKRQHSSELAQTTFRSAWSAQCWYEFQRFGHRMLVFGFVAPLLPLTLVILVSLLNPSWDREPLIWLAFVAFLPIATQMIGADGALGLRAKQGAISFSVFDATRSLRNDQLIAVKLLLISACALAAWLWMATIAGLHAWLSGQGPLWGEVLGRVQESVAAKDLPSYWWLAVGLSFAFLYVASTSMMLAGSLWASLHHRIPAILTAIFMIHYLLAVWDMSHAWRLRALWVSYAWIGSGAISILAGLCIIRARQSGMLSRGYFRAIVALWLVYVVTVATWMVDLKAQPGWLLALTASSLLIPLATSATAPLALAGHRHR
;
A
#
# COMPACT_ATOMS: atom_id res chain seq x y z
N MET A 1 24.47 15.38 29.58
CA MET A 1 23.22 14.69 30.02
C MET A 1 22.06 15.66 29.87
N PHE A 2 20.99 15.32 29.15
CA PHE A 2 19.84 16.22 28.98
C PHE A 2 19.12 16.46 30.32
N LYS A 3 18.83 17.73 30.64
CA LYS A 3 18.17 18.11 31.90
C LYS A 3 16.67 17.80 31.92
N SER A 4 16.01 17.71 30.76
CA SER A 4 14.58 17.38 30.64
C SER A 4 14.34 16.11 29.81
N PRO A 5 13.36 15.27 30.18
CA PRO A 5 12.94 14.12 29.37
C PRO A 5 12.51 14.53 27.95
N ALA A 6 11.90 15.70 27.81
CA ALA A 6 11.45 16.23 26.54
C ALA A 6 12.61 16.51 25.57
N MET A 7 13.69 17.14 26.04
CA MET A 7 14.89 17.34 25.21
C MET A 7 15.54 16.02 24.82
N ALA A 8 15.60 15.06 25.75
CA ALA A 8 16.13 13.73 25.45
C ALA A 8 15.29 13.05 24.35
N MET A 9 13.97 13.18 24.42
CA MET A 9 13.05 12.72 23.37
C MET A 9 13.31 13.38 22.03
N ILE A 10 13.30 14.71 21.97
CA ILE A 10 13.53 15.42 20.71
C ILE A 10 14.89 15.06 20.11
N TRP A 11 15.94 14.96 20.93
CA TRP A 11 17.26 14.57 20.45
C TRP A 11 17.29 13.14 19.92
N GLU A 12 16.64 12.18 20.59
CA GLU A 12 16.59 10.79 20.14
C GLU A 12 15.78 10.65 18.84
N LEU A 13 14.65 11.35 18.76
CA LEU A 13 13.83 11.45 17.55
C LEU A 13 14.65 12.03 16.40
N TRP A 14 15.37 13.13 16.62
CA TRP A 14 16.24 13.72 15.62
C TRP A 14 17.38 12.79 15.20
N ARG A 15 18.09 12.20 16.17
CA ARG A 15 19.21 11.27 15.91
C ARG A 15 18.79 10.12 15.02
N THR A 16 17.62 9.54 15.26
CA THR A 16 17.10 8.38 14.56
C THR A 16 16.45 8.73 13.22
N SER A 17 15.75 9.86 13.12
CA SER A 17 15.03 10.25 11.91
C SER A 17 15.83 11.12 10.93
N ARG A 18 16.91 11.79 11.35
CA ARG A 18 17.63 12.79 10.52
C ARG A 18 18.04 12.28 9.14
N LEU A 19 18.55 11.05 9.04
CA LEU A 19 18.95 10.49 7.74
C LEU A 19 17.74 10.18 6.87
N ALA A 20 16.62 9.79 7.48
CA ALA A 20 15.37 9.60 6.77
C ALA A 20 14.83 10.93 6.24
N THR A 21 14.77 11.96 7.08
CA THR A 21 14.39 13.32 6.69
C THR A 21 15.27 13.86 5.57
N VAL A 22 16.60 13.71 5.68
CA VAL A 22 17.54 14.14 4.62
C VAL A 22 17.26 13.40 3.31
N TRP A 23 17.02 12.09 3.34
CA TRP A 23 16.71 11.33 2.12
C TRP A 23 15.42 11.79 1.46
N VAL A 24 14.40 12.08 2.27
CA VAL A 24 13.10 12.55 1.79
C VAL A 24 13.24 13.94 1.18
N LEU A 25 13.94 14.84 1.86
CA LEU A 25 14.26 16.17 1.34
C LEU A 25 15.07 16.09 0.04
N CYS A 26 16.13 15.28 -0.02
CA CYS A 26 16.91 15.08 -1.25
C CYS A 26 16.04 14.54 -2.39
N GLY A 27 15.16 13.57 -2.12
CA GLY A 27 14.23 13.04 -3.11
C GLY A 27 13.23 14.07 -3.60
N GLN A 28 12.69 14.89 -2.71
CA GLN A 28 11.77 15.98 -3.04
C GLN A 28 12.48 17.10 -3.80
N LEU A 29 13.69 17.47 -3.42
CA LEU A 29 14.48 18.47 -4.14
C LEU A 29 14.88 17.96 -5.53
N ALA A 30 15.22 16.67 -5.68
CA ALA A 30 15.44 16.07 -6.98
C ALA A 30 14.17 16.10 -7.86
N TRP A 31 13.00 15.85 -7.26
CA TRP A 31 11.70 15.98 -7.92
C TRP A 31 11.43 17.43 -8.35
N VAL A 32 11.70 18.42 -7.48
CA VAL A 32 11.60 19.85 -7.79
C VAL A 32 12.52 20.24 -8.94
N LEU A 33 13.79 19.85 -8.88
CA LEU A 33 14.78 20.15 -9.93
C LEU A 33 14.36 19.55 -11.27
N ALA A 34 13.75 18.38 -11.25
CA ALA A 34 13.27 17.76 -12.47
C ALA A 34 12.04 18.47 -13.04
N ILE A 35 11.05 18.88 -12.22
CA ILE A 35 9.95 19.76 -12.71
C ILE A 35 10.50 21.09 -13.23
N ALA A 36 11.47 21.69 -12.54
CA ALA A 36 12.07 22.94 -12.98
C ALA A 36 12.81 22.79 -14.31
N SER A 37 13.55 21.69 -14.46
CA SER A 37 14.19 21.33 -15.72
C SER A 37 13.13 21.11 -16.81
N LEU A 38 12.03 20.40 -16.51
CA LEU A 38 10.94 20.16 -17.46
C LEU A 38 10.39 21.49 -17.99
N LYS A 39 10.09 22.42 -17.09
CA LYS A 39 9.59 23.73 -17.47
C LYS A 39 10.61 24.51 -18.30
N TYR A 40 11.88 24.54 -17.85
CA TYR A 40 12.95 25.28 -18.52
C TYR A 40 13.21 24.80 -19.95
N PHE A 41 13.19 23.50 -20.19
CA PHE A 41 13.49 22.92 -21.50
C PHE A 41 12.27 22.81 -22.43
N ASN A 42 11.07 23.15 -21.97
CA ASN A 42 9.86 23.07 -22.79
C ASN A 42 8.88 24.21 -22.54
N HIS A 43 9.03 25.23 -23.39
CA HIS A 43 8.12 26.38 -23.46
C HIS A 43 6.66 26.02 -23.73
N LYS A 44 6.33 24.80 -24.19
CA LYS A 44 4.92 24.36 -24.31
C LYS A 44 4.29 24.07 -22.93
N LEU A 45 5.10 23.89 -21.88
CA LEU A 45 4.63 23.72 -20.50
C LEU A 45 4.37 25.06 -19.81
N ASP A 46 4.66 26.19 -20.47
CA ASP A 46 4.26 27.53 -20.01
C ASP A 46 2.78 27.84 -20.29
N GLY A 47 2.03 26.90 -20.91
CA GLY A 47 0.60 27.02 -21.10
C GLY A 47 -0.17 27.05 -19.78
N GLU A 48 -1.17 27.94 -19.69
CA GLU A 48 -2.02 28.12 -18.50
C GLU A 48 -2.72 26.82 -18.05
N GLU A 49 -2.97 25.88 -18.96
CA GLU A 49 -3.59 24.59 -18.68
C GLU A 49 -2.63 23.53 -18.11
N VAL A 50 -1.32 23.65 -18.35
CA VAL A 50 -0.34 22.62 -17.97
C VAL A 50 0.20 22.85 -16.55
N SER A 51 0.36 24.12 -16.16
CA SER A 51 0.87 24.53 -14.85
C SER A 51 0.03 23.97 -13.68
N PRO A 52 -1.32 24.01 -13.71
CA PRO A 52 -2.15 23.39 -12.67
C PRO A 52 -1.94 21.88 -12.56
N VAL A 53 -1.85 21.15 -13.69
CA VAL A 53 -1.65 19.70 -13.66
C VAL A 53 -0.31 19.33 -13.02
N LEU A 54 0.77 20.03 -13.39
CA LEU A 54 2.09 19.83 -12.80
C LEU A 54 2.11 20.18 -11.31
N CYS A 55 1.42 21.26 -10.92
CA CYS A 55 1.25 21.67 -9.52
C CYS A 55 0.48 20.61 -8.72
N GLY A 56 -0.62 20.06 -9.27
CA GLY A 56 -1.43 19.03 -8.63
C GLY A 56 -0.67 17.72 -8.43
N ILE A 57 0.07 17.27 -9.45
CA ILE A 57 0.96 16.10 -9.35
C ILE A 57 2.05 16.34 -8.30
N PHE A 58 2.70 17.52 -8.33
CA PHE A 58 3.70 17.89 -7.34
C PHE A 58 3.14 17.86 -5.91
N MET A 59 1.98 18.50 -5.70
CA MET A 59 1.32 18.59 -4.40
C MET A 59 0.96 17.20 -3.88
N MET A 60 0.31 16.35 -4.69
CA MET A 60 -0.01 14.98 -4.29
C MET A 60 1.25 14.18 -3.94
N THR A 61 2.24 14.17 -4.83
CA THR A 61 3.45 13.35 -4.66
C THR A 61 4.25 13.80 -3.45
N THR A 62 4.39 15.11 -3.24
CA THR A 62 5.14 15.68 -2.12
C THR A 62 4.39 15.52 -0.80
N THR A 63 3.06 15.68 -0.79
CA THR A 63 2.21 15.48 0.40
C THR A 63 2.26 14.01 0.84
N ILE A 64 2.07 13.07 -0.09
CA ILE A 64 2.16 11.63 0.18
C ILE A 64 3.58 11.29 0.66
N THR A 65 4.61 11.68 -0.08
CA THR A 65 6.00 11.35 0.28
C THR A 65 6.38 11.93 1.66
N SER A 66 5.95 13.16 1.98
CA SER A 66 6.17 13.77 3.30
C SER A 66 5.41 13.02 4.40
N GLY A 67 4.16 12.65 4.17
CA GLY A 67 3.32 11.93 5.14
C GLY A 67 3.76 10.49 5.41
N PHE A 68 4.37 9.80 4.43
CA PHE A 68 4.84 8.41 4.60
C PHE A 68 6.32 8.29 5.01
N SER A 69 7.08 9.37 4.83
CA SER A 69 8.53 9.51 5.03
C SER A 69 9.05 9.02 6.39
N GLN A 70 8.35 9.38 7.47
CA GLN A 70 8.77 9.09 8.84
C GLN A 70 8.11 7.86 9.43
N SER A 71 6.86 7.57 9.05
CA SER A 71 6.11 6.43 9.57
C SER A 71 6.54 5.09 8.97
N TRP A 72 6.92 5.06 7.68
CA TRP A 72 7.24 3.82 6.98
C TRP A 72 8.60 3.26 7.38
N ARG A 73 9.68 4.07 7.31
CA ARG A 73 11.05 3.60 7.61
C ARG A 73 11.20 3.09 9.04
N HIS A 74 10.63 3.82 10.01
CA HIS A 74 10.71 3.37 11.39
C HIS A 74 9.79 2.19 11.71
N SER A 75 8.64 2.03 11.04
CA SER A 75 7.81 0.83 11.26
C SER A 75 8.47 -0.48 10.80
N PHE A 76 9.40 -0.45 9.84
CA PHE A 76 10.16 -1.63 9.42
C PHE A 76 11.41 -1.89 10.29
N GLU A 77 12.05 -0.82 10.80
CA GLU A 77 13.21 -0.93 11.68
C GLU A 77 12.83 -1.17 13.16
N SER A 78 11.70 -0.63 13.63
CA SER A 78 11.19 -0.80 14.99
C SER A 78 10.32 -2.05 15.12
N ARG A 79 10.93 -3.24 14.91
CA ARG A 79 10.34 -4.52 15.34
C ARG A 79 10.25 -4.67 16.87
N ARG A 80 10.28 -3.56 17.63
CA ARG A 80 10.18 -3.50 19.08
C ARG A 80 8.99 -2.65 19.51
N ALA A 81 7.90 -3.32 19.92
CA ALA A 81 6.65 -2.79 20.51
C ALA A 81 6.21 -1.40 20.04
N GLY A 82 5.37 -1.32 19.01
CA GLY A 82 4.32 -0.29 18.88
C GLY A 82 4.72 1.19 18.94
N PHE A 83 6.00 1.52 18.98
CA PHE A 83 6.52 2.87 19.01
C PHE A 83 7.19 3.16 17.67
N CYS A 84 6.85 4.29 17.05
CA CYS A 84 7.54 4.76 15.84
C CYS A 84 9.01 5.14 16.11
N PHE A 85 9.50 5.06 17.36
CA PHE A 85 10.86 5.47 17.72
C PHE A 85 11.48 4.55 18.77
N HIS A 86 12.80 4.34 18.67
CA HIS A 86 13.59 3.62 19.67
C HIS A 86 13.74 4.48 20.94
N LEU A 87 12.84 4.31 21.89
CA LEU A 87 12.88 5.06 23.15
C LEU A 87 13.54 4.21 24.24
N GLY A 88 14.87 4.27 24.32
CA GLY A 88 15.67 3.63 25.36
C GLY A 88 15.62 4.35 26.72
N TYR A 89 14.42 4.70 27.20
CA TYR A 89 14.29 5.39 28.49
C TYR A 89 14.34 4.42 29.66
N ALA A 90 15.35 4.57 30.51
CA ALA A 90 15.39 3.95 31.83
C ALA A 90 14.54 4.71 32.88
N ARG A 91 14.08 5.93 32.56
CA ARG A 91 13.28 6.77 33.48
C ARG A 91 11.81 6.76 33.09
N PRO A 92 10.88 6.75 34.06
CA PRO A 92 9.45 6.85 33.78
C PRO A 92 9.12 8.19 33.12
N VAL A 93 8.39 8.14 32.01
CA VAL A 93 7.92 9.31 31.24
C VAL A 93 6.39 9.32 31.25
N PRO A 94 5.73 10.45 31.56
CA PRO A 94 4.27 10.52 31.54
C PRO A 94 3.73 10.27 30.13
N THR A 95 2.59 9.60 30.03
CA THR A 95 2.04 9.13 28.74
C THR A 95 1.79 10.27 27.76
N TRP A 96 1.37 11.43 28.24
CA TRP A 96 1.15 12.58 27.39
C TRP A 96 2.45 13.06 26.73
N GLN A 97 3.59 13.09 27.45
CA GLN A 97 4.89 13.45 26.85
C GLN A 97 5.35 12.40 25.86
N LEU A 98 5.15 11.12 26.21
CA LEU A 98 5.51 9.99 25.35
C LEU A 98 4.87 10.08 23.96
N VAL A 99 3.63 10.59 23.88
CA VAL A 99 2.85 10.67 22.64
C VAL A 99 2.94 12.04 21.98
N LEU A 100 2.76 13.12 22.75
CA LEU A 100 2.69 14.48 22.23
C LEU A 100 4.00 14.88 21.55
N ILE A 101 5.15 14.58 22.17
CA ILE A 101 6.46 15.02 21.64
C ILE A 101 6.75 14.34 20.29
N PRO A 102 6.61 13.01 20.14
CA PRO A 102 6.81 12.37 18.84
C PRO A 102 5.80 12.78 17.79
N MET A 103 4.52 12.96 18.15
CA MET A 103 3.51 13.41 17.18
C MET A 103 3.78 14.83 16.70
N LEU A 104 4.10 15.77 17.60
CA LEU A 104 4.49 17.12 17.21
C LEU A 104 5.76 17.12 16.34
N PHE A 105 6.77 16.34 16.72
CA PHE A 105 8.00 16.20 15.93
C PHE A 105 7.71 15.70 14.51
N MET A 106 6.90 14.63 14.37
CA MET A 106 6.51 14.10 13.06
C MET A 106 5.74 15.14 12.24
N SER A 107 4.77 15.84 12.85
CA SER A 107 4.00 16.89 12.20
C SER A 107 4.88 18.03 11.70
N ILE A 108 5.78 18.54 12.54
CA ILE A 108 6.71 19.61 12.18
C ILE A 108 7.64 19.15 11.05
N MET A 109 8.25 17.98 11.16
CA MET A 109 9.16 17.47 10.13
C MET A 109 8.44 17.24 8.79
N THR A 110 7.19 16.77 8.83
CA THR A 110 6.35 16.58 7.65
C THR A 110 6.06 17.91 6.95
N ALA A 111 5.70 18.95 7.72
CA ALA A 111 5.48 20.30 7.19
C ALA A 111 6.77 20.89 6.60
N VAL A 112 7.91 20.73 7.29
CA VAL A 112 9.22 21.19 6.80
C VAL A 112 9.59 20.51 5.48
N CYS A 113 9.39 19.20 5.35
CA CYS A 113 9.64 18.48 4.10
C CYS A 113 8.83 19.08 2.94
N TYR A 114 7.53 19.28 3.14
CA TYR A 114 6.67 19.89 2.13
C TYR A 114 7.08 21.34 1.82
N TRP A 115 7.29 22.19 2.83
CA TRP A 115 7.61 23.61 2.63
C TRP A 115 8.93 23.80 1.90
N VAL A 116 9.98 23.06 2.28
CA VAL A 116 11.28 23.17 1.60
C VAL A 116 11.12 22.84 0.12
N ALA A 117 10.38 21.77 -0.22
CA ALA A 117 10.12 21.41 -1.60
C ALA A 117 9.28 22.47 -2.34
N ALA A 118 8.18 22.93 -1.74
CA ALA A 118 7.27 23.88 -2.35
C ALA A 118 7.90 25.26 -2.58
N VAL A 119 8.65 25.79 -1.60
CA VAL A 119 9.39 27.05 -1.74
C VAL A 119 10.48 26.91 -2.80
N SER A 120 11.19 25.77 -2.84
CA SER A 120 12.20 25.53 -3.88
C SER A 120 11.58 25.50 -5.27
N LEU A 121 10.39 24.88 -5.43
CA LEU A 121 9.69 24.85 -6.71
C LEU A 121 9.24 26.24 -7.15
N GLN A 122 8.65 27.02 -6.25
CA GLN A 122 8.26 28.41 -6.51
C GLN A 122 9.47 29.25 -6.93
N ALA A 123 10.58 29.14 -6.20
CA ALA A 123 11.79 29.90 -6.49
C ALA A 123 12.42 29.53 -7.84
N LEU A 124 12.38 28.26 -8.24
CA LEU A 124 13.01 27.78 -9.48
C LEU A 124 12.12 27.92 -10.71
N THR A 125 10.80 27.88 -10.55
CA THR A 125 9.86 27.79 -11.69
C THR A 125 8.89 28.96 -11.80
N GLY A 126 8.73 29.76 -10.74
CA GLY A 126 7.69 30.77 -10.64
C GLY A 126 6.26 30.21 -10.54
N ILE A 127 6.07 28.88 -10.53
CA ILE A 127 4.76 28.26 -10.32
C ILE A 127 4.36 28.51 -8.88
N GLN A 128 3.27 29.24 -8.66
CA GLN A 128 2.71 29.42 -7.34
C GLN A 128 2.16 28.09 -6.82
N VAL A 129 2.52 27.72 -5.60
CA VAL A 129 2.04 26.48 -4.95
C VAL A 129 1.54 26.81 -3.56
N PRO A 130 0.36 26.35 -3.14
CA PRO A 130 -0.13 26.63 -1.80
C PRO A 130 0.77 26.01 -0.74
N LEU A 131 1.19 26.84 0.24
CA LEU A 131 2.14 26.43 1.28
C LEU A 131 1.44 25.84 2.51
N ILE A 132 0.31 26.43 2.93
CA ILE A 132 -0.31 26.14 4.23
C ILE A 132 -1.17 24.89 4.15
N PHE A 133 -2.15 24.87 3.24
CA PHE A 133 -3.12 23.79 3.18
C PHE A 133 -2.48 22.41 2.96
N PRO A 134 -1.58 22.18 1.99
CA PRO A 134 -1.06 20.84 1.75
C PRO A 134 -0.06 20.40 2.84
N ALA A 135 0.59 21.35 3.53
CA ALA A 135 1.35 21.05 4.73
C ALA A 135 0.43 20.57 5.86
N LEU A 136 -0.68 21.27 6.12
CA LEU A 136 -1.70 20.84 7.09
C LEU A 136 -2.31 19.48 6.71
N LEU A 137 -2.57 19.27 5.43
CA LEU A 137 -3.03 17.99 4.89
C LEU A 137 -2.04 16.87 5.19
N SER A 138 -0.76 17.10 4.92
CA SER A 138 0.33 16.16 5.20
C SER A 138 0.44 15.86 6.70
N ILE A 139 0.30 16.88 7.55
CA ILE A 139 0.25 16.73 9.01
C ILE A 139 -0.95 15.87 9.42
N CYS A 140 -2.12 16.09 8.84
CA CYS A 140 -3.32 15.30 9.12
C CYS A 140 -3.09 13.83 8.73
N ILE A 141 -2.51 13.58 7.55
CA ILE A 141 -2.14 12.24 7.08
C ILE A 141 -1.21 11.56 8.08
N VAL A 142 -0.07 12.19 8.41
CA VAL A 142 0.93 11.58 9.29
C VAL A 142 0.39 11.38 10.71
N SER A 143 -0.43 12.31 11.21
CA SER A 143 -1.04 12.23 12.54
C SER A 143 -2.11 11.13 12.61
N GLY A 144 -2.90 10.97 11.55
CA GLY A 144 -3.88 9.88 11.43
C GLY A 144 -3.20 8.52 11.36
N LEU A 145 -2.16 8.39 10.54
CA LEU A 145 -1.36 7.16 10.44
C LEU A 145 -0.62 6.85 11.75
N ALA A 146 -0.02 7.86 12.39
CA ALA A 146 0.61 7.72 13.69
C ALA A 146 -0.39 7.30 14.76
N CYS A 147 -1.57 7.94 14.78
CA CYS A 147 -2.67 7.56 15.67
C CYS A 147 -3.06 6.10 15.45
N ALA A 148 -3.30 5.67 14.21
CA ALA A 148 -3.62 4.28 13.89
C ALA A 148 -2.48 3.30 14.28
N ALA A 149 -1.22 3.71 14.14
CA ALA A 149 -0.09 2.89 14.52
C ALA A 149 0.05 2.76 16.06
N TRP A 150 -0.17 3.87 16.78
CA TRP A 150 0.08 4.02 18.21
C TRP A 150 -1.13 3.79 19.10
N THR A 151 -2.35 3.74 18.57
CA THR A 151 -3.54 3.29 19.31
C THR A 151 -3.72 1.79 19.12
N PRO A 152 -3.20 0.94 20.02
CA PRO A 152 -3.08 -0.47 19.73
C PRO A 152 -4.16 -1.17 20.53
N THR A 153 -5.12 -1.76 19.81
CA THR A 153 -6.17 -2.54 20.46
C THR A 153 -6.95 -3.44 19.50
N CYS A 154 -6.96 -3.20 18.19
CA CYS A 154 -7.18 -4.26 17.20
C CYS A 154 -6.80 -3.77 15.79
N ASN A 155 -6.52 -4.68 14.85
CA ASN A 155 -6.36 -4.29 13.44
C ASN A 155 -7.62 -3.56 12.93
N ALA A 156 -8.81 -3.91 13.44
CA ALA A 156 -10.05 -3.22 13.11
C ALA A 156 -10.06 -1.74 13.54
N SER A 157 -9.46 -1.36 14.68
CA SER A 157 -9.37 0.05 15.08
C SER A 157 -8.39 0.82 14.19
N LYS A 158 -7.29 0.19 13.77
CA LYS A 158 -6.37 0.78 12.78
C LYS A 158 -7.07 1.01 11.45
N LEU A 159 -7.91 0.05 11.05
CA LEU A 159 -8.70 0.13 9.84
C LEU A 159 -9.73 1.23 9.91
N VAL A 160 -10.51 1.31 11.00
CA VAL A 160 -11.46 2.42 11.21
C VAL A 160 -10.73 3.77 11.21
N ALA A 161 -9.56 3.87 11.84
CA ALA A 161 -8.79 5.11 11.83
C ALA A 161 -8.32 5.51 10.43
N ILE A 162 -7.76 4.56 9.65
CA ILE A 162 -7.34 4.80 8.26
C ILE A 162 -8.57 5.10 7.38
N ALA A 163 -9.67 4.37 7.57
CA ALA A 163 -10.93 4.51 6.87
C ALA A 163 -11.53 5.91 7.06
N SER A 164 -11.76 6.29 8.32
CA SER A 164 -12.25 7.62 8.67
C SER A 164 -11.33 8.71 8.16
N PHE A 165 -10.02 8.48 8.18
CA PHE A 165 -9.05 9.42 7.66
C PHE A 165 -9.16 9.59 6.13
N VAL A 166 -9.25 8.51 5.36
CA VAL A 166 -9.42 8.56 3.90
C VAL A 166 -10.74 9.21 3.52
N VAL A 167 -11.84 8.88 4.23
CA VAL A 167 -13.15 9.52 4.02
C VAL A 167 -13.09 10.99 4.35
N LEU A 168 -12.42 11.39 5.43
CA LEU A 168 -12.23 12.80 5.77
C LEU A 168 -11.37 13.51 4.73
N LEU A 169 -10.27 12.91 4.26
CA LEU A 169 -9.37 13.48 3.26
C LEU A 169 -10.08 13.69 1.92
N VAL A 170 -10.69 12.64 1.37
CA VAL A 170 -11.33 12.72 0.07
C VAL A 170 -12.66 13.48 0.17
N GLY A 171 -13.43 13.25 1.24
CA GLY A 171 -14.67 13.98 1.49
C GLY A 171 -14.45 15.48 1.68
N SER A 172 -13.36 15.89 2.32
CA SER A 172 -13.00 17.31 2.43
C SER A 172 -12.48 17.89 1.12
N LEU A 173 -11.68 17.17 0.34
CA LEU A 173 -11.28 17.60 -1.02
C LEU A 173 -12.50 17.72 -1.95
N ALA A 174 -13.45 16.78 -1.86
CA ALA A 174 -14.69 16.78 -2.61
C ALA A 174 -15.63 17.92 -2.20
N ALA A 175 -15.86 18.09 -0.90
CA ALA A 175 -16.64 19.21 -0.36
C ALA A 175 -15.99 20.55 -0.72
N PHE A 176 -14.66 20.63 -0.68
CA PHE A 176 -13.91 21.82 -1.04
C PHE A 176 -14.08 22.19 -2.52
N HIS A 177 -14.00 21.20 -3.40
CA HIS A 177 -14.22 21.40 -4.83
C HIS A 177 -15.67 21.85 -5.11
N GLN A 178 -16.64 21.27 -4.42
CA GLN A 178 -18.05 21.63 -4.57
C GLN A 178 -18.38 23.04 -4.05
N THR A 179 -17.90 23.43 -2.86
CA THR A 179 -18.17 24.77 -2.32
C THR A 179 -17.58 25.88 -3.18
N ARG A 180 -16.57 25.56 -3.99
CA ARG A 180 -15.94 26.48 -4.94
C ARG A 180 -16.53 26.41 -6.35
N GLY A 181 -17.52 25.55 -6.59
CA GLY A 181 -18.24 25.46 -7.86
C GLY A 181 -17.34 25.08 -9.06
N ALA A 182 -16.24 24.38 -8.82
CA ALA A 182 -15.34 23.99 -9.90
C ALA A 182 -16.03 22.94 -10.78
N THR A 183 -15.96 23.10 -12.11
CA THR A 183 -16.48 22.13 -13.10
C THR A 183 -15.39 21.20 -13.62
N GLU A 184 -14.15 21.46 -13.24
CA GLU A 184 -12.96 20.82 -13.78
C GLU A 184 -12.62 19.52 -13.05
N PRO A 185 -11.89 18.59 -13.69
CA PRO A 185 -11.46 17.35 -13.04
C PRO A 185 -10.70 17.59 -11.73
N LEU A 186 -10.90 16.73 -10.73
CA LEU A 186 -10.36 16.89 -9.37
C LEU A 186 -8.84 17.15 -9.36
N LEU A 187 -8.06 16.45 -10.19
CA LEU A 187 -6.61 16.61 -10.24
C LEU A 187 -6.19 18.00 -10.75
N TYR A 188 -6.94 18.55 -11.70
CA TYR A 188 -6.72 19.89 -12.24
C TYR A 188 -7.10 20.96 -11.21
N ALA A 189 -8.23 20.77 -10.52
CA ALA A 189 -8.64 21.64 -9.43
C ALA A 189 -7.66 21.61 -8.24
N ILE A 190 -7.11 20.45 -7.86
CA ILE A 190 -6.04 20.36 -6.85
C ILE A 190 -4.76 21.10 -7.28
N GLY A 191 -4.60 21.36 -8.57
CA GLY A 191 -3.50 22.10 -9.13
C GLY A 191 -3.57 23.61 -8.99
N LYS A 192 -4.77 24.21 -8.87
CA LYS A 192 -4.87 25.68 -8.85
C LYS A 192 -4.62 26.22 -7.44
N PRO A 193 -3.69 27.18 -7.27
CA PRO A 193 -3.38 27.76 -5.96
C PRO A 193 -4.59 28.47 -5.33
N GLU A 194 -5.42 29.08 -6.18
CA GLU A 194 -6.63 29.82 -5.83
C GLU A 194 -7.63 29.01 -5.00
N TYR A 195 -7.71 27.71 -5.30
CA TYR A 195 -8.54 26.79 -4.54
C TYR A 195 -8.03 26.63 -3.11
N PHE A 196 -6.75 26.78 -2.82
CA PHE A 196 -6.25 26.53 -1.46
C PHE A 196 -6.14 27.79 -0.58
N HIS A 197 -6.67 28.92 -1.06
CA HIS A 197 -6.87 30.11 -0.23
C HIS A 197 -8.15 29.97 0.60
N LEU A 198 -7.99 29.29 1.73
CA LEU A 198 -9.03 29.16 2.74
C LEU A 198 -9.12 30.42 3.61
N GLN A 199 -10.33 30.71 4.09
CA GLN A 199 -10.55 31.66 5.18
C GLN A 199 -9.95 31.12 6.48
N TRP A 200 -9.59 32.00 7.41
CA TRP A 200 -8.91 31.60 8.66
C TRP A 200 -9.70 30.52 9.45
N TYR A 201 -11.03 30.59 9.44
CA TYR A 201 -11.90 29.64 10.16
C TYR A 201 -11.97 28.28 9.46
N GLU A 202 -11.80 28.22 8.14
CA GLU A 202 -11.77 26.97 7.37
C GLU A 202 -10.50 26.15 7.65
N TYR A 203 -9.44 26.77 8.17
CA TYR A 203 -8.25 26.06 8.65
C TYR A 203 -8.44 25.40 10.02
N LEU A 204 -9.44 25.79 10.81
CA LEU A 204 -9.65 25.27 12.16
C LEU A 204 -9.89 23.75 12.21
N PRO A 205 -10.75 23.15 11.35
CA PRO A 205 -10.95 21.70 11.33
C PRO A 205 -9.66 20.94 11.00
N TRP A 206 -8.86 21.48 10.08
CA TRP A 206 -7.57 20.89 9.69
C TRP A 206 -6.52 20.99 10.79
N ALA A 207 -6.51 22.07 11.55
CA ALA A 207 -5.65 22.19 12.73
C ALA A 207 -6.15 21.31 13.90
N ALA A 208 -7.46 21.11 14.02
CA ALA A 208 -8.08 20.29 15.06
C ALA A 208 -7.84 18.79 14.85
N ALA A 209 -7.83 18.30 13.60
CA ALA A 209 -7.68 16.87 13.31
C ALA A 209 -6.39 16.25 13.90
N PRO A 210 -5.18 16.83 13.75
CA PRO A 210 -3.96 16.35 14.40
C PRO A 210 -4.04 16.37 15.94
N ALA A 211 -4.68 17.39 16.51
CA ALA A 211 -4.87 17.49 17.96
C ALA A 211 -5.80 16.38 18.49
N ILE A 212 -6.90 16.12 17.79
CA ILE A 212 -7.82 15.02 18.09
C ILE A 212 -7.10 13.68 17.95
N ALA A 213 -6.36 13.45 16.86
CA ALA A 213 -5.56 12.24 16.68
C ALA A 213 -4.55 12.04 17.82
N THR A 214 -3.92 13.13 18.27
CA THR A 214 -2.98 13.10 19.40
C THR A 214 -3.70 12.76 20.71
N ALA A 215 -4.85 13.38 20.99
CA ALA A 215 -5.64 13.08 22.19
C ALA A 215 -6.13 11.63 22.23
N VAL A 216 -6.61 11.11 21.08
CA VAL A 216 -7.01 9.71 20.91
C VAL A 216 -5.82 8.79 21.14
N THR A 217 -4.64 9.15 20.63
CA THR A 217 -3.40 8.39 20.84
C THR A 217 -2.97 8.36 22.30
N ILE A 218 -3.00 9.51 23.00
CA ILE A 218 -2.70 9.59 24.44
C ILE A 218 -3.65 8.68 25.23
N SER A 219 -4.95 8.74 24.92
CA SER A 219 -5.96 7.89 25.57
C SER A 219 -5.72 6.40 25.31
N GLY A 220 -5.43 6.02 24.06
CA GLY A 220 -5.09 4.66 23.68
C GLY A 220 -3.87 4.14 24.42
N VAL A 221 -2.74 4.84 24.31
CA VAL A 221 -1.48 4.44 24.96
C VAL A 221 -1.62 4.43 26.50
N ARG A 222 -2.43 5.30 27.08
CA ARG A 222 -2.71 5.29 28.54
C ARG A 222 -3.38 3.99 28.96
N LYS A 223 -4.47 3.61 28.29
CA LYS A 223 -5.19 2.36 28.56
C LYS A 223 -4.28 1.15 28.41
N GLN A 224 -3.44 1.15 27.38
CA GLN A 224 -2.45 0.08 27.20
C GLN A 224 -1.46 -0.06 28.35
N ARG A 225 -0.92 1.07 28.83
CA ARG A 225 0.00 1.09 29.97
C ARG A 225 -0.66 0.56 31.25
N GLN A 226 -1.98 0.72 31.34
CA GLN A 226 -2.81 0.21 32.43
C GLN A 226 -3.25 -1.25 32.22
N GLY A 227 -2.94 -1.86 31.07
CA GLY A 227 -3.42 -3.21 30.72
C GLY A 227 -4.92 -3.29 30.43
N GLU A 228 -5.60 -2.14 30.29
CA GLU A 228 -7.02 -2.07 30.01
C GLU A 228 -7.31 -2.40 28.54
N GLN A 229 -8.24 -3.33 28.30
CA GLN A 229 -8.76 -3.60 26.96
C GLN A 229 -9.70 -2.47 26.54
N TRP A 230 -9.55 -1.98 25.30
CA TRP A 230 -10.41 -0.92 24.78
C TRP A 230 -11.84 -1.43 24.59
N ARG A 231 -12.87 -0.62 24.84
CA ARG A 231 -14.28 -1.07 24.78
C ARG A 231 -14.69 -1.70 23.45
N LEU A 232 -14.18 -1.21 22.31
CA LEU A 232 -14.37 -1.85 21.00
C LEU A 232 -13.62 -3.18 20.87
N GLU A 233 -12.48 -3.37 21.54
CA GLU A 233 -11.81 -4.66 21.63
C GLU A 233 -12.56 -5.57 22.61
N ALA A 234 -13.06 -5.07 23.74
CA ALA A 234 -13.93 -5.82 24.64
C ALA A 234 -15.25 -6.22 23.97
N PHE A 235 -15.80 -5.38 23.08
CA PHE A 235 -17.00 -5.67 22.30
C PHE A 235 -16.72 -6.61 21.12
N ALA A 236 -15.69 -6.34 20.32
CA ALA A 236 -15.29 -7.26 19.26
C ALA A 236 -14.88 -8.60 19.87
N SER A 237 -14.03 -8.60 20.88
CA SER A 237 -13.68 -9.81 21.61
C SER A 237 -14.88 -10.42 22.31
N SER A 238 -15.87 -9.71 22.85
CA SER A 238 -17.06 -10.37 23.41
C SER A 238 -17.89 -11.04 22.32
N VAL A 239 -18.18 -10.35 21.21
CA VAL A 239 -18.88 -10.90 20.04
C VAL A 239 -18.12 -12.10 19.45
N PHE A 240 -16.79 -12.01 19.33
CA PHE A 240 -15.95 -13.05 18.72
C PHE A 240 -15.52 -14.16 19.69
N THR A 241 -15.32 -13.88 20.99
CA THR A 241 -14.95 -14.89 22.02
C THR A 241 -16.14 -15.69 22.51
N TRP A 242 -17.36 -15.16 22.40
CA TRP A 242 -18.57 -15.94 22.63
C TRP A 242 -18.62 -17.13 21.67
N HIS A 243 -18.32 -16.89 20.39
CA HIS A 243 -18.17 -17.96 19.39
C HIS A 243 -16.91 -18.81 19.61
N LYS A 244 -15.79 -18.20 20.02
CA LYS A 244 -14.52 -18.91 20.24
C LYS A 244 -14.56 -19.86 21.45
N ARG A 245 -15.24 -19.51 22.56
CA ARG A 245 -15.36 -20.35 23.76
C ARG A 245 -16.25 -21.57 23.51
N GLN A 246 -17.38 -21.41 22.82
CA GLN A 246 -18.25 -22.54 22.46
C GLN A 246 -17.56 -23.52 21.49
N HIS A 247 -16.85 -23.02 20.48
CA HIS A 247 -16.18 -23.90 19.53
C HIS A 247 -14.83 -24.46 20.03
N SER A 248 -14.09 -23.78 20.91
CA SER A 248 -12.78 -24.29 21.35
C SER A 248 -12.86 -25.57 22.19
N SER A 249 -13.95 -25.79 22.94
CA SER A 249 -14.17 -27.03 23.69
C SER A 249 -14.52 -28.21 22.77
N GLU A 250 -15.30 -27.97 21.71
CA GLU A 250 -15.61 -28.99 20.69
C GLU A 250 -14.42 -29.26 19.77
N LEU A 251 -13.68 -28.23 19.35
CA LEU A 251 -12.56 -28.37 18.43
C LEU A 251 -11.29 -28.95 19.08
N ALA A 252 -11.08 -28.75 20.38
CA ALA A 252 -10.05 -29.47 21.12
C ALA A 252 -10.23 -31.00 21.05
N GLN A 253 -11.45 -31.46 20.73
CA GLN A 253 -11.80 -32.87 20.51
C GLN A 253 -11.81 -33.26 19.02
N THR A 254 -11.71 -32.31 18.09
CA THR A 254 -11.69 -32.63 16.66
C THR A 254 -10.29 -33.04 16.22
N THR A 255 -10.14 -34.31 15.86
CA THR A 255 -8.93 -34.82 15.20
C THR A 255 -8.84 -34.25 13.79
N PHE A 256 -7.84 -33.41 13.54
CA PHE A 256 -7.55 -32.96 12.18
C PHE A 256 -7.14 -34.17 11.33
N ARG A 257 -7.77 -34.34 10.16
CA ARG A 257 -7.47 -35.44 9.22
C ARG A 257 -6.03 -35.39 8.67
N SER A 258 -5.37 -34.24 8.73
CA SER A 258 -3.99 -34.06 8.27
C SER A 258 -3.28 -32.89 8.97
N ALA A 259 -1.94 -32.94 8.99
CA ALA A 259 -1.10 -31.82 9.43
C ALA A 259 -1.35 -30.55 8.58
N TRP A 260 -1.69 -30.71 7.31
CA TRP A 260 -2.04 -29.60 6.41
C TRP A 260 -3.32 -28.89 6.86
N SER A 261 -4.39 -29.64 7.16
CA SER A 261 -5.65 -29.06 7.64
C SER A 261 -5.48 -28.35 8.98
N ALA A 262 -4.69 -28.92 9.90
CA ALA A 262 -4.38 -28.29 11.17
C ALA A 262 -3.62 -26.96 10.96
N GLN A 263 -2.66 -26.95 10.03
CA GLN A 263 -1.88 -25.76 9.70
C GLN A 263 -2.73 -24.67 9.02
N CYS A 264 -3.60 -25.04 8.07
CA CYS A 264 -4.54 -24.11 7.44
C CYS A 264 -5.45 -23.47 8.48
N TRP A 265 -6.04 -24.28 9.36
CA TRP A 265 -6.89 -23.79 10.43
C TRP A 265 -6.13 -22.84 11.37
N TYR A 266 -4.93 -23.22 11.78
CA TYR A 266 -4.09 -22.39 12.65
C TYR A 266 -3.77 -21.03 12.01
N GLU A 267 -3.33 -21.01 10.75
CA GLU A 267 -3.00 -19.76 10.05
C GLU A 267 -4.27 -18.92 9.80
N PHE A 268 -5.41 -19.57 9.54
CA PHE A 268 -6.71 -18.90 9.44
C PHE A 268 -7.08 -18.17 10.74
N GLN A 269 -6.94 -18.85 11.88
CA GLN A 269 -7.17 -18.27 13.20
C GLN A 269 -6.15 -17.16 13.54
N ARG A 270 -4.91 -17.31 13.08
CA ARG A 270 -3.83 -16.34 13.35
C ARG A 270 -4.04 -15.04 12.59
N PHE A 271 -4.26 -15.11 11.28
CA PHE A 271 -4.33 -13.93 10.40
C PHE A 271 -5.45 -13.98 9.36
N GLY A 272 -5.84 -15.16 8.86
CA GLY A 272 -6.84 -15.28 7.79
C GLY A 272 -8.20 -14.66 8.14
N HIS A 273 -8.68 -14.86 9.37
CA HIS A 273 -9.92 -14.24 9.83
C HIS A 273 -9.83 -12.71 9.85
N ARG A 274 -8.69 -12.15 10.27
CA ARG A 274 -8.46 -10.70 10.29
C ARG A 274 -8.42 -10.12 8.87
N MET A 275 -7.79 -10.85 7.95
CA MET A 275 -7.79 -10.49 6.54
C MET A 275 -9.20 -10.48 5.96
N LEU A 276 -10.02 -11.49 6.25
CA LEU A 276 -11.41 -11.53 5.78
C LEU A 276 -12.21 -10.35 6.33
N VAL A 277 -12.13 -10.09 7.64
CA VAL A 277 -12.81 -8.92 8.24
C VAL A 277 -12.36 -7.63 7.55
N PHE A 278 -11.06 -7.45 7.31
CA PHE A 278 -10.58 -6.32 6.51
C PHE A 278 -11.18 -6.32 5.12
N GLY A 279 -11.13 -7.44 4.41
CA GLY A 279 -11.66 -7.59 3.06
C GLY A 279 -13.16 -7.33 2.95
N PHE A 280 -13.93 -7.55 4.02
CA PHE A 280 -15.35 -7.25 4.06
C PHE A 280 -15.65 -5.79 4.42
N VAL A 281 -14.88 -5.20 5.34
CA VAL A 281 -15.09 -3.83 5.82
C VAL A 281 -14.48 -2.81 4.86
N ALA A 282 -13.32 -3.09 4.27
CA ALA A 282 -12.61 -2.14 3.42
C ALA A 282 -13.39 -1.73 2.15
N PRO A 283 -14.17 -2.59 1.49
CA PRO A 283 -15.08 -2.18 0.42
C PRO A 283 -16.21 -1.24 0.82
N LEU A 284 -16.56 -1.18 2.12
CA LEU A 284 -17.57 -0.23 2.59
C LEU A 284 -17.05 1.21 2.54
N LEU A 285 -15.73 1.42 2.58
CA LEU A 285 -15.11 2.74 2.44
C LEU A 285 -15.35 3.42 1.08
N PRO A 286 -15.00 2.79 -0.06
CA PRO A 286 -15.31 3.39 -1.35
C PRO A 286 -16.81 3.52 -1.54
N LEU A 287 -17.62 2.61 -1.00
CA LEU A 287 -19.08 2.77 -1.04
C LEU A 287 -19.54 4.03 -0.29
N THR A 288 -19.11 4.22 0.96
CA THR A 288 -19.48 5.42 1.73
C THR A 288 -18.90 6.68 1.11
N LEU A 289 -17.70 6.61 0.57
CA LEU A 289 -17.05 7.72 -0.11
C LEU A 289 -17.82 8.12 -1.36
N VAL A 290 -18.19 7.15 -2.19
CA VAL A 290 -18.94 7.42 -3.41
C VAL A 290 -20.32 7.93 -3.06
N ILE A 291 -21.06 7.32 -2.13
CA ILE A 291 -22.35 7.85 -1.66
C ILE A 291 -22.22 9.30 -1.16
N LEU A 292 -21.17 9.60 -0.38
CA LEU A 292 -20.91 10.94 0.09
C LEU A 292 -20.66 11.90 -1.09
N VAL A 293 -19.86 11.49 -2.06
CA VAL A 293 -19.61 12.25 -3.29
C VAL A 293 -20.89 12.41 -4.13
N SER A 294 -21.75 11.39 -4.22
CA SER A 294 -23.05 11.44 -4.91
C SER A 294 -23.98 12.47 -4.30
N LEU A 295 -24.06 12.48 -2.97
CA LEU A 295 -24.89 13.42 -2.21
C LEU A 295 -24.38 14.85 -2.35
N LEU A 296 -23.07 15.01 -2.50
CA LEU A 296 -22.40 16.28 -2.74
C LEU A 296 -22.64 16.73 -4.19
N ASN A 297 -22.22 15.95 -5.19
CA ASN A 297 -22.40 16.28 -6.60
C ASN A 297 -22.75 15.03 -7.45
N PRO A 298 -24.01 14.88 -7.90
CA PRO A 298 -24.47 13.74 -8.68
C PRO A 298 -23.73 13.53 -10.03
N SER A 299 -23.03 14.56 -10.53
CA SER A 299 -22.26 14.45 -11.77
C SER A 299 -20.95 13.66 -11.61
N TRP A 300 -20.42 13.55 -10.40
CA TRP A 300 -19.14 12.85 -10.12
C TRP A 300 -19.29 11.36 -9.89
N ASP A 301 -20.52 10.89 -9.64
CA ASP A 301 -20.81 9.46 -9.59
C ASP A 301 -20.41 8.74 -10.87
N ARG A 302 -20.29 9.49 -11.96
CA ARG A 302 -19.96 8.98 -13.31
C ARG A 302 -18.47 8.81 -13.55
N GLU A 303 -17.61 8.90 -12.53
CA GLU A 303 -16.18 8.57 -12.69
C GLU A 303 -15.91 7.07 -12.37
N PRO A 304 -16.06 6.15 -13.34
CA PRO A 304 -15.75 4.72 -13.14
C PRO A 304 -14.28 4.50 -12.72
N LEU A 305 -13.42 5.50 -12.94
CA LEU A 305 -12.02 5.50 -12.52
C LEU A 305 -11.85 5.37 -11.01
N ILE A 306 -12.74 5.95 -10.19
CA ILE A 306 -12.68 5.81 -8.73
C ILE A 306 -12.91 4.34 -8.35
N TRP A 307 -13.99 3.74 -8.85
CA TRP A 307 -14.28 2.33 -8.62
C TRP A 307 -13.21 1.41 -9.19
N LEU A 308 -12.70 1.69 -10.39
CA LEU A 308 -11.61 0.94 -11.00
C LEU A 308 -10.36 0.96 -10.13
N ALA A 309 -9.99 2.14 -9.59
CA ALA A 309 -8.86 2.28 -8.69
C ALA A 309 -9.02 1.48 -7.40
N PHE A 310 -10.20 1.52 -6.77
CA PHE A 310 -10.45 0.73 -5.55
C PHE A 310 -10.55 -0.78 -5.81
N VAL A 311 -11.19 -1.18 -6.92
CA VAL A 311 -11.27 -2.60 -7.33
C VAL A 311 -9.89 -3.16 -7.65
N ALA A 312 -9.00 -2.36 -8.25
CA ALA A 312 -7.62 -2.74 -8.51
C ALA A 312 -6.73 -2.74 -7.25
N PHE A 313 -6.93 -1.77 -6.34
CA PHE A 313 -6.07 -1.59 -5.18
C PHE A 313 -6.43 -2.48 -3.99
N LEU A 314 -7.72 -2.79 -3.79
CA LEU A 314 -8.15 -3.57 -2.62
C LEU A 314 -7.49 -4.96 -2.54
N PRO A 315 -7.41 -5.77 -3.61
CA PRO A 315 -6.72 -7.05 -3.56
C PRO A 315 -5.28 -6.92 -3.06
N ILE A 316 -4.58 -5.89 -3.55
CA ILE A 316 -3.20 -5.58 -3.19
C ILE A 316 -3.13 -5.22 -1.70
N ALA A 317 -4.00 -4.32 -1.22
CA ALA A 317 -4.06 -3.96 0.19
C ALA A 317 -4.35 -5.15 1.11
N THR A 318 -5.30 -6.02 0.73
CA THR A 318 -5.61 -7.23 1.48
C THR A 318 -4.43 -8.19 1.48
N GLN A 319 -3.76 -8.39 0.35
CA GLN A 319 -2.53 -9.20 0.25
C GLN A 319 -1.40 -8.64 1.12
N MET A 320 -1.22 -7.31 1.20
CA MET A 320 -0.22 -6.68 2.09
C MET A 320 -0.50 -6.98 3.56
N ILE A 321 -1.74 -6.80 4.00
CA ILE A 321 -2.16 -7.10 5.38
C ILE A 321 -2.01 -8.60 5.67
N GLY A 322 -2.32 -9.44 4.68
CA GLY A 322 -2.13 -10.87 4.76
C GLY A 322 -0.68 -11.27 4.88
N ALA A 323 0.20 -10.70 4.06
CA ALA A 323 1.64 -10.91 4.12
C ALA A 323 2.16 -10.52 5.51
N ASP A 324 1.86 -9.30 5.98
CA ASP A 324 2.26 -8.83 7.31
C ASP A 324 1.76 -9.76 8.44
N GLY A 325 0.48 -10.13 8.40
CA GLY A 325 -0.11 -11.06 9.34
C GLY A 325 0.52 -12.47 9.31
N ALA A 326 0.87 -12.95 8.11
CA ALA A 326 1.44 -14.27 7.87
C ALA A 326 2.91 -14.36 8.30
N LEU A 327 3.67 -13.27 8.24
CA LEU A 327 5.01 -13.21 8.83
C LEU A 327 4.95 -13.49 10.33
N GLY A 328 3.82 -13.17 10.96
CA GLY A 328 3.60 -13.53 12.34
C GLY A 328 4.59 -12.88 13.28
N LEU A 329 5.28 -11.84 12.79
CA LEU A 329 6.20 -10.96 13.48
C LEU A 329 5.40 -10.19 14.52
N ARG A 330 5.03 -10.87 15.61
CA ARG A 330 4.61 -10.20 16.83
C ARG A 330 5.88 -9.62 17.42
N ALA A 331 6.20 -8.42 16.97
CA ALA A 331 7.11 -7.48 17.61
C ALA A 331 6.53 -7.07 18.98
N LYS A 332 6.33 -8.04 19.89
CA LYS A 332 6.04 -7.75 21.28
C LYS A 332 7.36 -7.37 21.94
N GLN A 333 7.49 -6.10 22.29
CA GLN A 333 8.57 -5.57 23.13
C GLN A 333 9.99 -5.80 22.60
N GLY A 334 10.13 -6.07 21.31
CA GLY A 334 11.44 -6.13 20.66
C GLY A 334 12.15 -7.45 20.66
N ALA A 335 11.45 -8.49 21.07
CA ALA A 335 11.77 -9.85 20.72
C ALA A 335 10.83 -10.28 19.58
N ILE A 336 11.41 -10.85 18.52
CA ILE A 336 10.65 -11.70 17.59
C ILE A 336 10.33 -12.97 18.39
N SER A 337 9.18 -12.97 19.05
CA SER A 337 8.73 -14.16 19.78
C SER A 337 8.04 -15.10 18.80
N PHE A 338 8.78 -16.07 18.29
CA PHE A 338 8.14 -17.28 17.79
C PHE A 338 7.53 -17.98 19.01
N SER A 339 6.26 -18.40 18.92
CA SER A 339 5.78 -19.33 19.93
C SER A 339 6.64 -20.60 19.86
N VAL A 340 6.84 -21.30 20.98
CA VAL A 340 7.53 -22.60 20.98
C VAL A 340 6.92 -23.52 19.91
N PHE A 341 5.61 -23.43 19.71
CA PHE A 341 4.86 -24.15 18.68
C PHE A 341 5.09 -23.65 17.24
N ASP A 342 5.50 -22.40 17.01
CA ASP A 342 5.95 -21.93 15.69
C ASP A 342 7.36 -22.41 15.36
N ALA A 343 8.22 -22.55 16.39
CA ALA A 343 9.61 -22.95 16.27
C ALA A 343 9.79 -24.47 16.09
N THR A 344 8.91 -25.29 16.68
CA THR A 344 9.00 -26.76 16.66
C THR A 344 8.11 -27.44 15.62
N ARG A 345 7.58 -26.72 14.63
CA ARG A 345 6.69 -27.32 13.62
C ARG A 345 7.44 -28.31 12.74
N SER A 346 6.90 -29.53 12.62
CA SER A 346 7.41 -30.59 11.75
C SER A 346 7.13 -30.39 10.25
N LEU A 347 6.59 -29.24 9.84
CA LEU A 347 6.26 -28.94 8.44
C LEU A 347 7.44 -28.29 7.72
N ARG A 348 7.68 -28.74 6.47
CA ARG A 348 8.66 -28.15 5.58
C ARG A 348 8.29 -26.70 5.24
N ASN A 349 9.30 -25.86 4.99
CA ASN A 349 9.13 -24.43 4.72
C ASN A 349 8.27 -24.16 3.46
N ASP A 350 8.38 -24.98 2.43
CA ASP A 350 7.57 -24.88 1.21
C ASP A 350 6.09 -25.18 1.46
N GLN A 351 5.78 -26.22 2.26
CA GLN A 351 4.42 -26.54 2.66
C GLN A 351 3.81 -25.40 3.50
N LEU A 352 4.58 -24.84 4.42
CA LEU A 352 4.12 -23.74 5.25
C LEU A 352 3.89 -22.45 4.45
N ILE A 353 4.75 -22.16 3.47
CA ILE A 353 4.52 -21.07 2.52
C ILE A 353 3.29 -21.33 1.67
N ALA A 354 3.11 -22.55 1.16
CA ALA A 354 1.96 -22.89 0.34
C ALA A 354 0.64 -22.73 1.11
N VAL A 355 0.58 -23.08 2.41
CA VAL A 355 -0.59 -22.76 3.27
C VAL A 355 -0.80 -21.25 3.40
N LYS A 356 0.27 -20.47 3.65
CA LYS A 356 0.16 -19.01 3.79
C LYS A 356 -0.31 -18.36 2.49
N LEU A 357 0.27 -18.74 1.36
CA LEU A 357 -0.13 -18.25 0.04
C LEU A 357 -1.57 -18.62 -0.27
N LEU A 358 -1.98 -19.87 -0.03
CA LEU A 358 -3.36 -20.32 -0.23
C LEU A 358 -4.34 -19.46 0.57
N LEU A 359 -4.04 -19.27 1.86
CA LEU A 359 -4.91 -18.53 2.76
C LEU A 359 -4.99 -17.04 2.39
N ILE A 360 -3.85 -16.40 2.14
CA ILE A 360 -3.81 -14.99 1.73
C ILE A 360 -4.56 -14.82 0.39
N SER A 361 -4.32 -15.73 -0.56
CA SER A 361 -4.97 -15.70 -1.88
C SER A 361 -6.49 -15.90 -1.75
N ALA A 362 -6.94 -16.87 -0.97
CA ALA A 362 -8.37 -17.14 -0.78
C ALA A 362 -9.07 -15.97 -0.07
N CYS A 363 -8.49 -15.42 1.00
CA CYS A 363 -9.07 -14.30 1.71
C CYS A 363 -9.12 -13.03 0.87
N ALA A 364 -8.07 -12.74 0.10
CA ALA A 364 -8.04 -11.57 -0.75
C ALA A 364 -8.95 -11.75 -1.99
N LEU A 365 -9.11 -12.96 -2.52
CA LEU A 365 -10.10 -13.26 -3.57
C LEU A 365 -11.53 -13.02 -3.05
N ALA A 366 -11.83 -13.49 -1.85
CA ALA A 366 -13.13 -13.23 -1.21
C ALA A 366 -13.39 -11.72 -1.04
N ALA A 367 -12.37 -10.96 -0.61
CA ALA A 367 -12.44 -9.50 -0.51
C ALA A 367 -12.70 -8.83 -1.87
N TRP A 368 -12.05 -9.32 -2.92
CA TRP A 368 -12.22 -8.81 -4.27
C TRP A 368 -13.60 -9.09 -4.85
N LEU A 369 -14.11 -10.31 -4.67
CA LEU A 369 -15.49 -10.66 -5.05
C LEU A 369 -16.50 -9.80 -4.31
N TRP A 370 -16.32 -9.59 -3.01
CA TRP A 370 -17.17 -8.72 -2.21
C TRP A 370 -17.14 -7.27 -2.69
N MET A 371 -15.97 -6.75 -3.05
CA MET A 371 -15.82 -5.42 -3.66
C MET A 371 -16.52 -5.31 -5.00
N ALA A 372 -16.42 -6.34 -5.85
CA ALA A 372 -17.15 -6.39 -7.12
C ALA A 372 -18.67 -6.39 -6.88
N THR A 373 -19.14 -7.13 -5.86
CA THR A 373 -20.56 -7.11 -5.44
C THR A 373 -20.99 -5.71 -4.99
N ILE A 374 -20.19 -5.03 -4.17
CA ILE A 374 -20.48 -3.67 -3.70
C ILE A 374 -20.48 -2.66 -4.85
N ALA A 375 -19.50 -2.75 -5.76
CA ALA A 375 -19.45 -1.89 -6.94
C ALA A 375 -20.68 -2.11 -7.84
N GLY A 376 -21.08 -3.37 -8.03
CA GLY A 376 -22.30 -3.73 -8.78
C GLY A 376 -23.57 -3.23 -8.10
N LEU A 377 -23.67 -3.36 -6.77
CA LEU A 377 -24.80 -2.84 -6.00
C LEU A 377 -24.88 -1.31 -6.11
N HIS A 378 -23.74 -0.62 -5.99
CA HIS A 378 -23.68 0.82 -6.18
C HIS A 378 -24.12 1.23 -7.59
N ALA A 379 -23.62 0.54 -8.62
CA ALA A 379 -24.00 0.80 -10.01
C ALA A 379 -25.51 0.63 -10.25
N TRP A 380 -26.10 -0.39 -9.64
CA TRP A 380 -27.54 -0.62 -9.70
C TRP A 380 -28.33 0.49 -8.99
N LEU A 381 -27.93 0.84 -7.76
CA LEU A 381 -28.59 1.89 -6.96
C LEU A 381 -28.47 3.29 -7.59
N SER A 382 -27.36 3.58 -8.26
CA SER A 382 -27.10 4.88 -8.92
C SER A 382 -27.70 4.98 -10.34
N GLY A 383 -28.40 3.95 -10.82
CA GLY A 383 -28.94 3.92 -12.18
C GLY A 383 -27.86 3.82 -13.28
N GLN A 384 -26.61 3.50 -12.91
CA GLN A 384 -25.46 3.36 -13.82
C GLN A 384 -25.29 1.94 -14.39
N GLY A 385 -26.32 1.09 -14.26
CA GLY A 385 -26.38 -0.21 -14.92
C GLY A 385 -25.92 -0.20 -16.39
N PRO A 386 -26.27 0.81 -17.22
CA PRO A 386 -25.80 0.88 -18.61
C PRO A 386 -24.28 1.03 -18.76
N LEU A 387 -23.62 1.76 -17.86
CA LEU A 387 -22.17 2.06 -17.94
C LEU A 387 -21.33 0.83 -17.61
N TRP A 388 -21.76 0.02 -16.63
CA TRP A 388 -21.17 -1.29 -16.36
C TRP A 388 -21.52 -2.31 -17.43
N GLY A 389 -22.73 -2.22 -18.00
CA GLY A 389 -23.13 -2.95 -19.19
C GLY A 389 -22.22 -2.67 -20.38
N GLU A 390 -21.79 -1.41 -20.58
CA GLU A 390 -20.83 -1.03 -21.61
C GLU A 390 -19.40 -1.51 -21.30
N VAL A 391 -18.94 -1.43 -20.04
CA VAL A 391 -17.61 -1.94 -19.67
C VAL A 391 -17.56 -3.47 -19.84
N LEU A 392 -18.54 -4.18 -19.31
CA LEU A 392 -18.66 -5.63 -19.48
C LEU A 392 -18.92 -5.99 -20.94
N GLY A 393 -19.70 -5.19 -21.65
CA GLY A 393 -19.96 -5.30 -23.08
C GLY A 393 -18.68 -5.16 -23.89
N ARG A 394 -17.82 -4.18 -23.61
CA ARG A 394 -16.50 -4.04 -24.27
C ARG A 394 -15.56 -5.19 -23.95
N VAL A 395 -15.58 -5.71 -22.71
CA VAL A 395 -14.82 -6.91 -22.36
C VAL A 395 -15.36 -8.12 -23.13
N GLN A 396 -16.68 -8.27 -23.18
CA GLN A 396 -17.36 -9.34 -23.88
C GLN A 396 -17.16 -9.25 -25.39
N GLU A 397 -17.19 -8.06 -26.00
CA GLU A 397 -16.89 -7.79 -27.39
C GLU A 397 -15.42 -8.07 -27.70
N SER A 398 -14.49 -7.65 -26.83
CA SER A 398 -13.06 -7.94 -26.97
C SER A 398 -12.77 -9.44 -26.91
N VAL A 399 -13.59 -10.20 -26.18
CA VAL A 399 -13.50 -11.66 -26.08
C VAL A 399 -14.24 -12.37 -27.22
N ALA A 400 -15.43 -11.88 -27.59
CA ALA A 400 -16.26 -12.41 -28.66
C ALA A 400 -15.64 -12.18 -30.04
N ALA A 401 -14.92 -11.07 -30.24
CA ALA A 401 -14.17 -10.78 -31.47
C ALA A 401 -13.07 -11.81 -31.80
N LYS A 402 -12.80 -12.77 -30.90
CA LYS A 402 -11.75 -13.79 -31.07
C LYS A 402 -12.27 -15.22 -31.19
N ASP A 403 -13.60 -15.46 -31.24
CA ASP A 403 -14.22 -16.80 -31.32
C ASP A 403 -13.53 -17.84 -30.41
N LEU A 404 -13.22 -17.45 -29.17
CA LEU A 404 -12.39 -18.26 -28.29
C LEU A 404 -13.16 -19.49 -27.78
N PRO A 405 -12.59 -20.71 -27.89
CA PRO A 405 -13.21 -21.93 -27.39
C PRO A 405 -13.55 -21.91 -25.89
N SER A 406 -14.45 -22.76 -25.41
CA SER A 406 -14.87 -22.78 -23.99
C SER A 406 -13.73 -23.06 -23.00
N TYR A 407 -12.73 -23.86 -23.38
CA TYR A 407 -11.54 -24.15 -22.54
C TYR A 407 -10.65 -22.92 -22.29
N TRP A 408 -10.82 -21.86 -23.07
CA TRP A 408 -10.06 -20.62 -22.94
C TRP A 408 -10.44 -19.85 -21.67
N TRP A 409 -11.71 -19.91 -21.27
CA TRP A 409 -12.17 -19.32 -20.00
C TRP A 409 -11.51 -19.99 -18.79
N LEU A 410 -11.27 -21.29 -18.86
CA LEU A 410 -10.48 -22.02 -17.86
C LEU A 410 -9.03 -21.51 -17.83
N ALA A 411 -8.40 -21.31 -19.00
CA ALA A 411 -7.03 -20.80 -19.09
C ALA A 411 -6.91 -19.37 -18.53
N VAL A 412 -7.89 -18.50 -18.80
CA VAL A 412 -8.00 -17.15 -18.21
C VAL A 412 -8.15 -17.23 -16.70
N GLY A 413 -9.07 -18.06 -16.20
CA GLY A 413 -9.25 -18.26 -14.76
C GLY A 413 -7.98 -18.75 -14.05
N LEU A 414 -7.29 -19.73 -14.63
CA LEU A 414 -6.01 -20.24 -14.12
C LEU A 414 -4.90 -19.18 -14.17
N SER A 415 -4.88 -18.34 -15.20
CA SER A 415 -3.92 -17.23 -15.34
C SER A 415 -4.13 -16.15 -14.28
N PHE A 416 -5.39 -15.78 -14.02
CA PHE A 416 -5.73 -14.89 -12.92
C PHE A 416 -5.35 -15.49 -11.57
N ALA A 417 -5.67 -16.77 -11.34
CA ALA A 417 -5.29 -17.46 -10.11
C ALA A 417 -3.77 -17.48 -9.90
N PHE A 418 -2.99 -17.75 -10.95
CA PHE A 418 -1.54 -17.72 -10.89
C PHE A 418 -1.01 -16.31 -10.61
N LEU A 419 -1.50 -15.29 -11.32
CA LEU A 419 -1.12 -13.89 -11.09
C LEU A 419 -1.38 -13.48 -9.63
N TYR A 420 -2.50 -13.94 -9.08
CA TYR A 420 -2.91 -13.66 -7.71
C TYR A 420 -2.00 -14.33 -6.66
N VAL A 421 -1.67 -15.60 -6.88
CA VAL A 421 -0.72 -16.34 -6.02
C VAL A 421 0.68 -15.73 -6.13
N ALA A 422 1.08 -15.35 -7.33
CA ALA A 422 2.38 -14.75 -7.59
C ALA A 422 2.53 -13.35 -7.00
N SER A 423 1.50 -12.50 -7.09
CA SER A 423 1.49 -11.18 -6.44
C SER A 423 1.57 -11.33 -4.92
N THR A 424 0.79 -12.26 -4.37
CA THR A 424 0.84 -12.62 -2.96
C THR A 424 2.24 -13.10 -2.56
N SER A 425 2.85 -13.96 -3.37
CA SER A 425 4.21 -14.46 -3.12
C SER A 425 5.25 -13.36 -3.20
N MET A 426 5.10 -12.42 -4.12
CA MET A 426 5.97 -11.25 -4.24
C MET A 426 5.84 -10.35 -3.01
N MET A 427 4.63 -10.12 -2.49
CA MET A 427 4.43 -9.35 -1.27
C MET A 427 5.00 -10.05 -0.03
N LEU A 428 4.83 -11.37 0.06
CA LEU A 428 5.35 -12.16 1.17
C LEU A 428 6.88 -12.25 1.14
N ALA A 429 7.47 -12.59 -0.02
CA ALA A 429 8.92 -12.61 -0.20
C ALA A 429 9.50 -11.21 -0.05
N GLY A 430 8.90 -10.20 -0.68
CA GLY A 430 9.33 -8.80 -0.60
C GLY A 430 9.33 -8.27 0.82
N SER A 431 8.30 -8.57 1.62
CA SER A 431 8.26 -8.19 3.03
C SER A 431 9.30 -8.92 3.86
N LEU A 432 9.52 -10.22 3.64
CA LEU A 432 10.60 -11.00 4.27
C LEU A 432 11.98 -10.41 3.95
N TRP A 433 12.25 -10.11 2.68
CA TRP A 433 13.54 -9.56 2.23
C TRP A 433 13.76 -8.12 2.67
N ALA A 434 12.74 -7.26 2.57
CA ALA A 434 12.78 -5.89 3.07
C ALA A 434 13.11 -5.87 4.57
N SER A 435 12.57 -6.85 5.30
CA SER A 435 12.86 -7.02 6.72
C SER A 435 14.35 -7.32 6.98
N LEU A 436 15.03 -8.04 6.07
CA LEU A 436 16.45 -8.40 6.17
C LEU A 436 17.37 -7.31 5.59
N HIS A 437 16.85 -6.49 4.67
CA HIS A 437 17.62 -5.49 3.92
C HIS A 437 16.88 -4.15 3.87
N HIS A 438 16.94 -3.41 4.98
CA HIS A 438 16.28 -2.11 5.18
C HIS A 438 16.54 -1.05 4.09
N ARG A 439 17.64 -1.17 3.34
CA ARG A 439 17.99 -0.23 2.24
C ARG A 439 17.26 -0.51 0.94
N ILE A 440 16.86 -1.76 0.67
CA ILE A 440 16.28 -2.17 -0.62
C ILE A 440 14.98 -1.42 -0.92
N PRO A 441 14.00 -1.28 0.00
CA PRO A 441 12.79 -0.52 -0.28
C PRO A 441 13.09 0.92 -0.70
N ALA A 442 14.03 1.59 -0.01
CA ALA A 442 14.40 2.96 -0.34
C ALA A 442 15.04 3.08 -1.73
N ILE A 443 15.88 2.12 -2.12
CA ILE A 443 16.48 2.07 -3.45
C ILE A 443 15.38 1.84 -4.51
N LEU A 444 14.46 0.91 -4.28
CA LEU A 444 13.35 0.65 -5.20
C LEU A 444 12.44 1.87 -5.37
N THR A 445 12.13 2.58 -4.28
CA THR A 445 11.37 3.83 -4.33
C THR A 445 12.15 4.91 -5.10
N ALA A 446 13.45 5.06 -4.87
CA ALA A 446 14.26 6.03 -5.62
C ALA A 446 14.29 5.71 -7.12
N ILE A 447 14.49 4.44 -7.49
CA ILE A 447 14.42 3.98 -8.87
C ILE A 447 13.04 4.29 -9.45
N PHE A 448 11.95 3.95 -8.75
CA PHE A 448 10.59 4.24 -9.21
C PHE A 448 10.36 5.73 -9.45
N MET A 449 10.80 6.60 -8.54
CA MET A 449 10.68 8.05 -8.69
C MET A 449 11.47 8.57 -9.89
N ILE A 450 12.69 8.07 -10.12
CA ILE A 450 13.48 8.41 -11.30
C ILE A 450 12.77 7.95 -12.59
N HIS A 451 12.18 6.75 -12.59
CA HIS A 451 11.42 6.25 -13.75
C HIS A 451 10.19 7.08 -14.03
N TYR A 452 9.44 7.41 -13.00
CA TYR A 452 8.27 8.25 -13.09
C TYR A 452 8.64 9.63 -13.65
N LEU A 453 9.73 10.22 -13.17
CA LEU A 453 10.30 11.46 -13.67
C LEU A 453 10.63 11.41 -15.16
N LEU A 454 11.37 10.38 -15.58
CA LEU A 454 11.74 10.20 -16.98
C LEU A 454 10.50 9.98 -17.86
N ALA A 455 9.49 9.27 -17.37
CA ALA A 455 8.23 9.04 -18.09
C ALA A 455 7.46 10.35 -18.30
N VAL A 456 7.27 11.14 -17.24
CA VAL A 456 6.65 12.47 -17.34
C VAL A 456 7.45 13.38 -18.28
N TRP A 457 8.78 13.28 -18.25
CA TRP A 457 9.67 14.02 -19.16
C TRP A 457 9.46 13.66 -20.62
N ASP A 458 9.46 12.37 -20.96
CA ASP A 458 9.26 11.94 -22.35
C ASP A 458 7.89 12.33 -22.87
N MET A 459 6.84 12.17 -22.05
CA MET A 459 5.47 12.53 -22.41
C MET A 459 5.29 14.02 -22.67
N SER A 460 6.01 14.87 -21.94
CA SER A 460 5.89 16.32 -22.06
C SER A 460 6.73 16.91 -23.19
N HIS A 461 7.93 16.38 -23.45
CA HIS A 461 8.91 17.05 -24.32
C HIS A 461 8.97 16.49 -25.75
N ALA A 462 8.26 15.40 -26.06
CA ALA A 462 8.35 14.72 -27.36
C ALA A 462 9.82 14.42 -27.79
N TRP A 463 10.73 14.31 -26.82
CA TRP A 463 12.19 14.27 -27.02
C TRP A 463 12.71 12.99 -27.66
N ARG A 464 11.83 12.14 -28.17
CA ARG A 464 12.20 10.86 -28.78
C ARG A 464 13.18 10.10 -27.86
N LEU A 465 12.94 10.11 -26.54
CA LEU A 465 13.71 9.27 -25.58
C LEU A 465 13.46 7.78 -25.83
N ARG A 466 12.73 7.43 -26.89
CA ARG A 466 12.63 6.11 -27.48
C ARG A 466 13.95 5.35 -27.44
N ALA A 467 15.10 5.93 -27.82
CA ALA A 467 16.38 5.21 -27.75
C ALA A 467 16.78 4.83 -26.31
N LEU A 468 16.55 5.73 -25.34
CA LEU A 468 16.77 5.49 -23.92
C LEU A 468 15.78 4.46 -23.37
N TRP A 469 14.48 4.57 -23.69
CA TRP A 469 13.46 3.60 -23.27
C TRP A 469 13.66 2.22 -23.88
N VAL A 470 14.07 2.16 -25.15
CA VAL A 470 14.46 0.93 -25.83
C VAL A 470 15.64 0.29 -25.11
N SER A 471 16.69 1.07 -24.84
CA SER A 471 17.88 0.58 -24.14
C SER A 471 17.55 0.13 -22.72
N TYR A 472 16.75 0.92 -22.00
CA TYR A 472 16.28 0.61 -20.66
C TYR A 472 15.45 -0.68 -20.65
N ALA A 473 14.52 -0.84 -21.60
CA ALA A 473 13.72 -2.05 -21.72
C ALA A 473 14.59 -3.28 -22.01
N TRP A 474 15.61 -3.18 -22.88
CA TRP A 474 16.54 -4.28 -23.13
C TRP A 474 17.39 -4.63 -21.91
N ILE A 475 17.97 -3.62 -21.24
CA ILE A 475 18.74 -3.82 -20.01
C ILE A 475 17.86 -4.43 -18.92
N GLY A 476 16.66 -3.89 -18.72
CA GLY A 476 15.66 -4.39 -17.78
C GLY A 476 15.25 -5.82 -18.09
N SER A 477 15.01 -6.16 -19.36
CA SER A 477 14.70 -7.53 -19.81
C SER A 477 15.81 -8.51 -19.48
N GLY A 478 17.05 -8.16 -19.80
CA GLY A 478 18.23 -8.97 -19.48
C GLY A 478 18.40 -9.14 -17.97
N ALA A 479 18.30 -8.06 -17.21
CA ALA A 479 18.42 -8.09 -15.75
C ALA A 479 17.33 -8.95 -15.10
N ILE A 480 16.06 -8.78 -15.49
CA ILE A 480 14.95 -9.60 -14.99
C ILE A 480 15.19 -11.08 -15.31
N SER A 481 15.58 -11.40 -16.55
CA SER A 481 15.80 -12.78 -16.98
C SER A 481 16.94 -13.46 -16.21
N ILE A 482 18.09 -12.77 -16.07
CA ILE A 482 19.25 -13.28 -15.32
C ILE A 482 18.89 -13.44 -13.85
N LEU A 483 18.31 -12.42 -13.22
CA LEU A 483 17.97 -12.45 -11.79
C LEU A 483 16.90 -13.50 -11.49
N ALA A 484 15.86 -13.62 -12.33
CA ALA A 484 14.83 -14.65 -12.19
C ALA A 484 15.45 -16.06 -12.30
N GLY A 485 16.32 -16.29 -13.30
CA GLY A 485 17.05 -17.54 -13.46
C GLY A 485 17.89 -17.89 -12.24
N LEU A 486 18.71 -16.95 -11.75
CA LEU A 486 19.54 -17.13 -10.56
C LEU A 486 18.70 -17.41 -9.30
N CYS A 487 17.58 -16.70 -9.14
CA CYS A 487 16.63 -16.91 -8.05
C CYS A 487 16.04 -18.32 -8.06
N ILE A 488 15.60 -18.81 -9.23
CA ILE A 488 15.06 -20.16 -9.41
C ILE A 488 16.14 -21.22 -9.16
N ILE A 489 17.35 -21.02 -9.69
CA ILE A 489 18.49 -21.92 -9.48
C ILE A 489 18.82 -22.00 -7.99
N ARG A 490 18.95 -20.87 -7.29
CA ARG A 490 19.21 -20.84 -5.85
C ARG A 490 18.10 -21.50 -5.04
N ALA A 491 16.83 -21.21 -5.37
CA ALA A 491 15.70 -21.86 -4.73
C ALA A 491 15.76 -23.38 -4.88
N ARG A 492 16.10 -23.90 -6.07
CA ARG A 492 16.27 -25.34 -6.31
C ARG A 492 17.47 -25.92 -5.57
N GLN A 493 18.63 -25.25 -5.62
CA GLN A 493 19.88 -25.71 -4.98
C GLN A 493 19.77 -25.75 -3.46
N SER A 494 18.98 -24.85 -2.85
CA SER A 494 18.76 -24.85 -1.40
C SER A 494 18.04 -26.09 -0.85
N GLY A 495 17.46 -26.93 -1.71
CA GLY A 495 16.67 -28.10 -1.29
C GLY A 495 15.36 -27.78 -0.57
N MET A 496 15.05 -26.49 -0.38
CA MET A 496 13.88 -26.04 0.36
C MET A 496 12.57 -26.16 -0.42
N LEU A 497 12.67 -26.33 -1.74
CA LEU A 497 11.54 -26.36 -2.65
C LEU A 497 11.23 -27.79 -3.10
N SER A 498 10.08 -28.36 -2.70
CA SER A 498 9.71 -29.71 -3.15
C SER A 498 9.45 -29.76 -4.66
N ARG A 499 9.77 -30.92 -5.25
CA ARG A 499 9.55 -31.18 -6.68
C ARG A 499 8.08 -30.98 -7.09
N GLY A 500 7.14 -31.36 -6.24
CA GLY A 500 5.71 -31.19 -6.48
C GLY A 500 5.30 -29.73 -6.54
N TYR A 501 5.70 -28.93 -5.56
CA TYR A 501 5.43 -27.49 -5.54
C TYR A 501 6.05 -26.77 -6.75
N PHE A 502 7.29 -27.10 -7.12
CA PHE A 502 7.93 -26.53 -8.32
C PHE A 502 7.14 -26.81 -9.59
N ARG A 503 6.76 -28.08 -9.81
CA ARG A 503 5.99 -28.49 -10.98
C ARG A 503 4.66 -27.77 -11.07
N ALA A 504 3.97 -27.60 -9.94
CA ALA A 504 2.71 -26.88 -9.89
C ALA A 504 2.87 -25.39 -10.28
N ILE A 505 3.87 -24.70 -9.74
CA ILE A 505 4.14 -23.30 -10.10
C ILE A 505 4.50 -23.19 -11.58
N VAL A 506 5.39 -24.05 -12.09
CA VAL A 506 5.79 -24.02 -13.50
C VAL A 506 4.60 -24.31 -14.42
N ALA A 507 3.74 -25.26 -14.07
CA ALA A 507 2.54 -25.54 -14.86
C ALA A 507 1.58 -24.35 -14.91
N LEU A 508 1.30 -23.72 -13.75
CA LEU A 508 0.47 -22.51 -13.68
C LEU A 508 1.11 -21.34 -14.42
N TRP A 509 2.42 -21.19 -14.33
CA TRP A 509 3.18 -20.20 -15.07
C TRP A 509 3.09 -20.42 -16.59
N LEU A 510 3.19 -21.66 -17.07
CA LEU A 510 3.03 -21.96 -18.50
C LEU A 510 1.62 -21.58 -18.99
N VAL A 511 0.58 -21.93 -18.23
CA VAL A 511 -0.80 -21.53 -18.55
C VAL A 511 -0.93 -20.01 -18.62
N TYR A 512 -0.34 -19.30 -17.65
CA TYR A 512 -0.31 -17.84 -17.63
C TYR A 512 0.41 -17.25 -18.84
N VAL A 513 1.62 -17.72 -19.17
CA VAL A 513 2.40 -17.25 -20.32
C VAL A 513 1.63 -17.47 -21.63
N VAL A 514 1.07 -18.67 -21.82
CA VAL A 514 0.29 -19.00 -23.01
C VAL A 514 -0.91 -18.08 -23.12
N THR A 515 -1.69 -17.91 -22.04
CA THR A 515 -2.87 -17.05 -22.03
C THR A 515 -2.53 -15.59 -22.31
N VAL A 516 -1.45 -15.07 -21.74
CA VAL A 516 -1.00 -13.69 -22.01
C VAL A 516 -0.55 -13.56 -23.46
N ALA A 517 0.26 -14.50 -23.97
CA ALA A 517 0.74 -14.48 -25.35
C ALA A 517 -0.40 -14.54 -26.36
N THR A 518 -1.44 -15.32 -26.08
CA THR A 518 -2.62 -15.45 -26.94
C THR A 518 -3.65 -14.32 -26.74
N TRP A 519 -3.61 -13.58 -25.63
CA TRP A 519 -4.41 -12.37 -25.49
C TRP A 519 -3.76 -11.18 -26.18
N MET A 520 -2.43 -11.12 -26.15
CA MET A 520 -1.63 -10.13 -26.86
C MET A 520 -1.43 -10.50 -28.35
N VAL A 521 -2.40 -11.10 -29.04
CA VAL A 521 -2.27 -11.61 -30.44
C VAL A 521 -1.72 -10.60 -31.45
N ASP A 522 -1.75 -9.30 -31.16
CA ASP A 522 -1.12 -8.26 -31.99
C ASP A 522 0.36 -7.97 -31.63
N LEU A 523 1.07 -8.87 -30.92
CA LEU A 523 2.49 -8.74 -30.58
C LEU A 523 3.38 -8.58 -31.83
N LYS A 524 2.95 -9.05 -33.00
CA LYS A 524 3.71 -8.85 -34.26
C LYS A 524 3.78 -7.37 -34.66
N ALA A 525 2.81 -6.55 -34.26
CA ALA A 525 2.82 -5.10 -34.51
C ALA A 525 3.60 -4.32 -33.43
N GLN A 526 3.97 -4.97 -32.32
CA GLN A 526 4.66 -4.33 -31.21
C GLN A 526 6.18 -4.33 -31.39
N PRO A 527 6.88 -3.27 -30.93
CA PRO A 527 8.32 -3.18 -31.11
C PRO A 527 9.06 -4.23 -30.25
N GLY A 528 10.14 -4.81 -30.77
CA GLY A 528 10.85 -5.96 -30.15
C GLY A 528 11.33 -5.75 -28.71
N TRP A 529 11.66 -4.52 -28.31
CA TRP A 529 12.05 -4.20 -26.93
C TRP A 529 10.88 -4.34 -25.94
N LEU A 530 9.65 -4.03 -26.38
CA LEU A 530 8.44 -4.20 -25.58
C LEU A 530 8.13 -5.69 -25.43
N LEU A 531 8.28 -6.46 -26.52
CA LEU A 531 8.17 -7.92 -26.50
C LEU A 531 9.15 -8.55 -25.51
N ALA A 532 10.42 -8.13 -25.55
CA ALA A 532 11.45 -8.62 -24.65
C ALA A 532 11.12 -8.29 -23.19
N LEU A 533 10.66 -7.07 -22.91
CA LEU A 533 10.31 -6.64 -21.55
C LEU A 533 9.09 -7.38 -21.04
N THR A 534 8.05 -7.51 -21.86
CA THR A 534 6.85 -8.29 -21.54
C THR A 534 7.23 -9.74 -21.26
N ALA A 535 7.95 -10.40 -22.18
CA ALA A 535 8.38 -11.79 -22.01
C ALA A 535 9.22 -12.00 -20.74
N SER A 536 10.16 -11.10 -20.47
CA SER A 536 11.00 -11.15 -19.27
C SER A 536 10.18 -10.94 -18.00
N SER A 537 9.21 -10.01 -18.01
CA SER A 537 8.35 -9.72 -16.86
C SER A 537 7.47 -10.92 -16.46
N LEU A 538 7.14 -11.81 -17.40
CA LEU A 538 6.42 -13.06 -17.11
C LEU A 538 7.23 -13.98 -16.19
N LEU A 539 8.56 -13.83 -16.10
CA LEU A 539 9.41 -14.61 -15.19
C LEU A 539 9.33 -14.13 -13.74
N ILE A 540 8.89 -12.90 -13.48
CA ILE A 540 8.81 -12.32 -12.13
C ILE A 540 7.87 -13.16 -11.25
N PRO A 541 6.62 -13.45 -11.65
CA PRO A 541 5.72 -14.34 -10.91
C PRO A 541 6.32 -15.70 -10.51
N LEU A 542 7.06 -16.32 -11.44
CA LEU A 542 7.69 -17.62 -11.23
C LEU A 542 8.85 -17.51 -10.22
N ALA A 543 9.72 -16.53 -10.40
CA ALA A 543 10.87 -16.30 -9.52
C ALA A 543 10.45 -15.94 -8.09
N THR A 544 9.42 -15.11 -7.91
CA THR A 544 8.92 -14.74 -6.57
C THR A 544 8.24 -15.91 -5.87
N SER A 545 7.50 -16.73 -6.61
CA SER A 545 6.89 -17.97 -6.09
C SER A 545 7.95 -19.00 -5.70
N ALA A 546 9.03 -19.12 -6.49
CA ALA A 546 10.13 -20.01 -6.18
C ALA A 546 10.98 -19.55 -4.99
N THR A 547 11.11 -18.24 -4.77
CA THR A 547 11.99 -17.69 -3.72
C THR A 547 11.31 -17.46 -2.37
N ALA A 548 9.98 -17.46 -2.30
CA ALA A 548 9.26 -17.28 -1.03
C ALA A 548 9.63 -18.30 0.07
N PRO A 549 9.80 -19.62 -0.22
CA PRO A 549 10.30 -20.59 0.76
C PRO A 549 11.70 -20.26 1.28
N LEU A 550 12.58 -19.77 0.40
CA LEU A 550 13.95 -19.39 0.76
C LEU A 550 13.97 -18.14 1.65
N ALA A 551 13.14 -17.15 1.33
CA ALA A 551 12.99 -15.93 2.13
C ALA A 551 12.51 -16.26 3.55
N LEU A 552 11.56 -17.21 3.67
CA LEU A 552 11.05 -17.65 4.97
C LEU A 552 12.10 -18.43 5.76
N ALA A 553 12.85 -19.31 5.11
CA ALA A 553 13.90 -20.07 5.76
C ALA A 553 15.01 -19.15 6.28
N GLY A 554 15.44 -18.18 5.46
CA GLY A 554 16.42 -17.18 5.88
C GLY A 554 15.96 -16.34 7.07
N HIS A 555 14.64 -16.20 7.25
CA HIS A 555 14.06 -15.52 8.41
C HIS A 555 13.94 -16.42 9.65
N ARG A 556 13.64 -17.72 9.48
CA ARG A 556 13.53 -18.69 10.60
C ARG A 556 14.86 -19.05 11.25
N HIS A 557 15.95 -19.02 10.49
CA HIS A 557 17.25 -19.54 10.93
C HIS A 557 18.30 -18.45 11.19
N ARG A 558 17.90 -17.18 11.20
CA ARG A 558 18.69 -16.03 11.66
C ARG A 558 18.08 -15.49 12.94
#